data_AF-A0A7J7IXW5-F1
#
_entry.id   AF-A0A7J7IXW5-F1
#
_cell.length_a   1.000
_cell.length_b   1.000
_cell.length_c   1.000
_cell.angle_alpha   90.00
_cell.angle_beta   90.00
_cell.angle_gamma   90.00
#
_symmetry.space_group_name_H-M   'P 1'
#
loop_
_entity.id
_entity.type
_entity.pdbx_description
1 polymer ?
#
loop_
_entity_poly.entity_id
_entity_poly.type
_entity_poly.pdbx_seq_one_letter_code
_entity_poly.pdbx_strand_id
1 'polypeptide(L)'
;MVSLLIEQGSKIVHGNPIPGHSADESVIMWAQTLFATQAQWSDLATKGDNLSQIQMKIASYSSVHGYDIKAFQQNLTSSEYDLGARIEWKYGCSRGVAGTPWFFINGVNVAADASWNFSKWKALIDSLLNGRTLYSNI
;
A
#
# COMPACT_ATOMS: atom_id res chain seq x y z
N MET A 1 4.38 13.26 -1.21
CA MET A 1 3.09 13.83 -0.75
C MET A 1 1.94 12.89 -1.06
N VAL A 2 1.75 12.49 -2.32
CA VAL A 2 0.66 11.56 -2.71
C VAL A 2 0.79 10.17 -2.05
N SER A 3 2.00 9.62 -1.94
CA SER A 3 2.25 8.33 -1.27
C SER A 3 1.78 8.28 0.19
N LEU A 4 1.85 9.41 0.91
CA LEU A 4 1.38 9.50 2.29
C LEU A 4 -0.15 9.44 2.37
N LEU A 5 -0.85 10.10 1.44
CA LEU A 5 -2.31 10.08 1.35
C LEU A 5 -2.85 8.69 1.02
N ILE A 6 -2.11 7.91 0.22
CA ILE A 6 -2.45 6.53 -0.10
C ILE A 6 -2.40 5.67 1.16
N GLU A 7 -1.34 5.80 1.96
CA GLU A 7 -1.19 5.07 3.22
C GLU A 7 -2.22 5.50 4.28
N GLN A 8 -2.51 6.81 4.36
CA GLN A 8 -3.63 7.28 5.18
C GLN A 8 -4.95 6.64 4.73
N GLY A 9 -5.20 6.55 3.43
CA GLY A 9 -6.34 5.84 2.86
C GLY A 9 -6.40 4.37 3.28
N SER A 10 -5.28 3.66 3.27
CA SER A 10 -5.17 2.27 3.74
C SER A 10 -5.64 2.14 5.19
N LYS A 11 -5.25 3.08 6.05
CA LYS A 11 -5.65 3.09 7.47
C LYS A 11 -7.12 3.39 7.66
N ILE A 12 -7.67 4.30 6.86
CA ILE A 12 -9.10 4.64 6.89
C ILE A 12 -9.93 3.40 6.54
N VAL A 13 -9.60 2.70 5.45
CA VAL A 13 -10.34 1.51 5.01
C VAL A 13 -10.09 0.30 5.93
N HIS A 14 -8.92 0.18 6.55
CA HIS A 14 -8.67 -0.85 7.55
C HIS A 14 -9.53 -0.61 8.81
N GLY A 15 -9.64 0.63 9.27
CA GLY A 15 -10.45 1.00 10.43
C GLY A 15 -11.96 0.96 10.15
N ASN A 16 -12.37 1.13 8.90
CA ASN A 16 -13.76 1.08 8.46
C ASN A 16 -13.87 0.21 7.20
N PRO A 17 -13.89 -1.13 7.34
CA PRO A 17 -13.86 -2.04 6.19
C PRO A 17 -14.98 -1.83 5.19
N ILE A 18 -14.69 -2.13 3.93
CA ILE A 18 -15.66 -2.11 2.83
C ILE A 18 -16.76 -3.16 3.14
N PRO A 19 -18.05 -2.83 2.97
CA PRO A 19 -19.13 -3.76 3.29
C PRO A 19 -18.96 -5.12 2.61
N GLY A 20 -19.01 -6.19 3.41
CA GLY A 20 -18.83 -7.57 2.93
C GLY A 20 -17.39 -8.07 2.84
N HIS A 21 -16.41 -7.25 3.25
CA HIS A 21 -14.98 -7.61 3.22
C HIS A 21 -14.33 -7.44 4.60
N SER A 22 -13.28 -8.23 4.85
CA SER A 22 -12.40 -8.03 6.01
C SER A 22 -11.59 -6.74 5.89
N ALA A 23 -10.96 -6.32 6.99
CA ALA A 23 -10.08 -5.16 7.00
C ALA A 23 -8.90 -5.33 6.01
N ASP A 24 -8.27 -6.51 6.00
CA ASP A 24 -7.15 -6.81 5.11
C ASP A 24 -7.56 -6.82 3.63
N GLU A 25 -8.70 -7.43 3.31
CA GLU A 25 -9.25 -7.40 1.95
C GLU A 25 -9.58 -5.96 1.52
N SER A 26 -10.12 -5.15 2.43
CA SER A 26 -10.45 -3.75 2.15
C SER A 26 -9.22 -2.92 1.81
N VAL A 27 -8.10 -3.15 2.51
CA VAL A 27 -6.81 -2.52 2.18
C VAL A 27 -6.31 -2.95 0.80
N ILE A 28 -6.43 -4.24 0.47
CA ILE A 28 -6.03 -4.74 -0.85
C ILE A 28 -6.89 -4.11 -1.95
N MET A 29 -8.20 -4.02 -1.77
CA MET A 29 -9.13 -3.42 -2.74
C MET A 29 -8.86 -1.93 -2.94
N TRP A 30 -8.58 -1.20 -1.85
CA TRP A 30 -8.13 0.20 -1.91
C TRP A 30 -6.85 0.34 -2.72
N ALA A 31 -5.83 -0.46 -2.41
CA ALA A 31 -4.56 -0.44 -3.13
C ALA A 31 -4.74 -0.76 -4.62
N GLN A 32 -5.51 -1.80 -4.95
CA GLN A 32 -5.82 -2.19 -6.34
C GLN A 32 -6.48 -1.05 -7.11
N THR A 33 -7.43 -0.36 -6.48
CA THR A 33 -8.13 0.77 -7.11
C THR A 33 -7.17 1.89 -7.45
N LEU A 34 -6.26 2.24 -6.53
CA LEU A 34 -5.28 3.29 -6.77
C LEU A 34 -4.24 2.90 -7.80
N PHE A 35 -3.68 1.68 -7.72
CA PHE A 35 -2.69 1.22 -8.69
C PHE A 35 -3.27 1.11 -10.10
N ALA A 36 -4.55 0.71 -10.23
CA ALA A 36 -5.25 0.69 -11.52
C ALA A 36 -5.41 2.10 -12.13
N THR A 37 -5.44 3.15 -11.31
CA THR A 37 -5.61 4.55 -11.74
C THR A 37 -4.33 5.38 -11.60
N GLN A 38 -3.18 4.75 -11.38
CA GLN A 38 -1.95 5.44 -10.95
C GLN A 38 -1.53 6.61 -11.83
N ALA A 39 -1.62 6.46 -13.15
CA ALA A 39 -1.27 7.51 -14.10
C ALA A 39 -2.12 8.79 -13.98
N GLN A 40 -3.28 8.74 -13.31
CA GLN A 40 -4.21 9.87 -13.15
C GLN A 40 -3.89 10.71 -11.91
N TRP A 41 -3.05 10.20 -11.00
CA TRP A 41 -2.73 10.87 -9.74
C TRP A 41 -1.23 10.91 -9.42
N SER A 42 -0.37 10.26 -10.21
CA SER A 42 1.09 10.31 -10.02
C SER A 42 1.75 11.43 -10.83
N ASP A 43 2.92 11.86 -10.35
CA ASP A 43 3.88 12.71 -11.06
C ASP A 43 3.26 13.96 -11.72
N LEU A 44 3.27 13.99 -13.07
CA LEU A 44 2.78 15.11 -13.87
C LEU A 44 1.29 15.37 -13.66
N ALA A 45 0.50 14.34 -13.36
CA ALA A 45 -0.96 14.47 -13.21
C ALA A 45 -1.38 15.31 -12.00
N THR A 46 -0.46 15.54 -11.06
CA THR A 46 -0.67 16.38 -9.86
C THR A 46 0.34 17.52 -9.76
N LYS A 47 1.15 17.79 -10.80
CA LYS A 47 2.24 18.77 -10.73
C LYS A 47 1.76 20.20 -10.41
N GLY A 48 0.58 20.58 -10.89
CA GLY A 48 -0.02 21.90 -10.66
C GLY A 48 -1.03 21.94 -9.52
N ASP A 49 -1.32 20.80 -8.88
CA ASP A 49 -2.36 20.70 -7.87
C ASP A 49 -1.81 21.15 -6.51
N ASN A 50 -2.64 21.87 -5.73
CA ASN A 50 -2.37 22.09 -4.32
C ASN A 50 -2.79 20.87 -3.47
N LEU A 51 -2.39 20.86 -2.20
CA LEU A 51 -2.66 19.74 -1.30
C LEU A 51 -4.16 19.37 -1.20
N SER A 52 -5.04 20.36 -1.14
CA SER A 52 -6.49 20.12 -1.02
C SER A 52 -7.04 19.46 -2.30
N GLN A 53 -6.58 19.90 -3.47
CA GLN A 53 -6.94 19.29 -4.76
C GLN A 53 -6.45 17.84 -4.84
N ILE A 54 -5.22 17.57 -4.40
CA ILE A 54 -4.67 16.21 -4.35
C ILE A 54 -5.47 15.33 -3.38
N GLN A 55 -5.78 15.83 -2.18
CA GLN A 55 -6.59 15.11 -1.19
C GLN A 55 -7.97 14.77 -1.75
N MET A 56 -8.61 15.73 -2.43
CA MET A 56 -9.91 15.48 -3.05
C MET A 56 -9.83 14.47 -4.19
N LYS A 57 -8.78 14.55 -5.02
CA LYS A 57 -8.52 13.59 -6.09
C LYS A 57 -8.36 12.17 -5.54
N ILE A 58 -7.54 11.99 -4.49
CA ILE A 58 -7.36 10.67 -3.84
C ILE A 58 -8.66 10.19 -3.18
N ALA A 59 -9.36 11.06 -2.44
CA ALA A 59 -10.63 10.72 -1.79
C ALA A 59 -11.70 10.29 -2.79
N SER A 60 -11.70 10.83 -4.02
CA SER A 60 -12.68 10.46 -5.05
C SER A 60 -12.68 8.97 -5.39
N TYR A 61 -11.51 8.31 -5.33
CA TYR A 61 -11.40 6.87 -5.59
C TYR A 61 -12.06 6.00 -4.52
N SER A 62 -12.32 6.54 -3.33
CA SER A 62 -13.04 5.81 -2.27
C SER A 62 -14.50 5.54 -2.63
N SER A 63 -15.11 6.35 -3.51
CA SER A 63 -16.53 6.22 -3.87
C SER A 63 -16.88 4.89 -4.54
N VAL A 64 -15.92 4.27 -5.25
CA VAL A 64 -16.08 2.93 -5.85
C VAL A 64 -16.40 1.87 -4.80
N HIS A 65 -15.99 2.11 -3.56
CA HIS A 65 -16.21 1.21 -2.41
C HIS A 65 -17.34 1.67 -1.48
N GLY A 66 -18.12 2.69 -1.90
CA GLY A 66 -19.29 3.17 -1.16
C GLY A 66 -19.02 4.20 -0.06
N TYR A 67 -17.80 4.75 0.03
CA TYR A 67 -17.51 5.82 0.99
C TYR A 67 -18.03 7.18 0.51
N ASP A 68 -18.45 8.02 1.46
CA ASP A 68 -18.67 9.44 1.19
C ASP A 68 -17.33 10.15 0.96
N ILE A 69 -17.20 10.77 -0.21
CA ILE A 69 -15.94 11.39 -0.67
C ILE A 69 -15.48 12.51 0.27
N LYS A 70 -16.40 13.31 0.82
CA LYS A 70 -16.04 14.44 1.70
C LYS A 70 -15.61 13.96 3.07
N ALA A 71 -16.32 13.00 3.65
CA ALA A 71 -15.93 12.36 4.90
C ALA A 71 -14.56 11.67 4.76
N PHE A 72 -14.33 10.98 3.63
CA PHE A 72 -13.04 10.35 3.37
C PHE A 72 -11.91 11.39 3.25
N GLN A 73 -12.14 12.50 2.54
CA GLN A 73 -11.19 13.60 2.45
C GLN A 73 -10.86 14.18 3.83
N GLN A 74 -11.86 14.39 4.69
CA GLN A 74 -11.65 14.88 6.05
C GLN A 74 -10.75 13.92 6.83
N ASN A 75 -10.99 12.61 6.72
CA ASN A 75 -10.11 11.61 7.33
C ASN A 75 -8.68 11.66 6.78
N LEU A 76 -8.47 11.89 5.48
CA LEU A 76 -7.12 12.11 4.93
C LEU A 76 -6.39 13.31 5.55
N THR A 77 -7.10 14.25 6.17
CA THR A 77 -6.49 15.38 6.89
C THR A 77 -6.26 15.12 8.38
N SER A 78 -6.67 13.96 8.90
CA SER A 78 -6.53 13.60 10.31
C SER A 78 -5.07 13.44 10.72
N SER A 79 -4.72 14.02 11.86
CA SER A 79 -3.39 13.87 12.47
C SER A 79 -3.12 12.42 12.90
N GLU A 80 -4.16 11.65 13.23
CA GLU A 80 -4.03 10.24 13.62
C GLU A 80 -3.53 9.40 12.44
N TYR A 81 -4.19 9.50 11.28
CA TYR A 81 -3.80 8.75 10.09
C TYR A 81 -2.47 9.25 9.52
N ASP A 82 -2.18 10.55 9.57
CA ASP A 82 -0.85 11.10 9.25
C ASP A 82 0.25 10.50 10.13
N LEU A 83 0.04 10.47 11.45
CA LEU A 83 1.00 9.89 12.39
C LEU A 83 1.21 8.40 12.11
N GLY A 84 0.13 7.65 11.92
CA GLY A 84 0.20 6.24 11.57
C GLY A 84 1.02 6.00 10.31
N ALA A 85 0.80 6.78 9.26
CA ALA A 85 1.50 6.61 7.98
C ALA A 85 2.99 6.99 8.10
N ARG A 86 3.32 8.00 8.92
CA ARG A 86 4.71 8.36 9.23
C ARG A 86 5.43 7.28 10.04
N ILE A 87 4.74 6.59 10.93
CA ILE A 87 5.31 5.48 11.71
C ILE A 87 5.74 4.34 10.77
N GLU A 88 4.89 3.95 9.83
CA GLU A 88 5.22 2.90 8.85
C GLU A 88 6.34 3.32 7.90
N TRP A 89 6.32 4.57 7.44
CA TRP A 89 7.44 5.10 6.65
C TRP A 89 8.77 4.98 7.41
N LYS A 90 8.80 5.38 8.69
CA LYS A 90 9.99 5.25 9.54
C LYS A 90 10.38 3.79 9.78
N TYR A 91 9.41 2.89 9.88
CA TYR A 91 9.68 1.45 9.96
C TYR A 91 10.36 0.94 8.70
N GLY A 92 9.92 1.35 7.50
CA GLY A 92 10.63 1.06 6.26
C GLY A 92 12.08 1.56 6.28
N CYS A 93 12.29 2.82 6.71
CA CYS A 93 13.64 3.38 6.82
C CYS A 93 14.53 2.62 7.80
N SER A 94 14.01 2.20 8.96
CA SER A 94 14.80 1.43 9.95
C SER A 94 15.20 0.04 9.45
N ARG A 95 14.51 -0.46 8.42
CA ARG A 95 14.79 -1.71 7.70
C ARG A 95 15.69 -1.51 6.48
N GLY A 96 16.21 -0.30 6.25
CA GLY A 96 17.09 0.02 5.13
C GLY A 96 16.39 0.18 3.79
N VAL A 97 15.06 0.38 3.78
CA VAL A 97 14.31 0.66 2.55
C VAL A 97 14.65 2.06 2.06
N ALA A 98 15.31 2.15 0.91
CA ALA A 98 15.74 3.41 0.29
C ALA A 98 14.92 3.79 -0.95
N GLY A 99 14.00 2.93 -1.38
CA GLY A 99 13.17 3.12 -2.57
C GLY A 99 12.03 2.11 -2.62
N THR A 100 11.18 2.23 -3.64
CA THR A 100 10.07 1.29 -3.87
C THR A 100 10.01 0.89 -5.34
N PRO A 101 9.58 -0.35 -5.67
CA PRO A 101 9.22 -1.41 -4.74
C PRO A 101 10.46 -2.01 -4.03
N TRP A 102 10.25 -2.60 -2.85
CA TRP A 102 11.30 -3.23 -2.04
C TRP A 102 10.69 -4.41 -1.28
N PHE A 103 11.30 -5.58 -1.38
CA PHE A 103 10.67 -6.82 -0.91
C PHE A 103 11.53 -7.53 0.12
N PHE A 104 10.87 -8.14 1.10
CA PHE A 104 11.50 -9.02 2.08
C PHE A 104 10.75 -10.35 2.11
N ILE A 105 11.47 -11.47 2.12
CA ILE A 105 10.92 -12.79 2.45
C ILE A 105 11.68 -13.30 3.67
N ASN A 106 10.96 -13.68 4.73
CA ASN A 106 11.54 -14.11 6.00
C ASN A 106 12.56 -13.10 6.58
N GLY A 107 12.30 -11.80 6.38
CA GLY A 107 13.15 -10.71 6.86
C GLY A 107 14.41 -10.45 6.03
N VAL A 108 14.67 -11.23 4.98
CA VAL A 108 15.81 -11.06 4.05
C VAL A 108 15.34 -10.31 2.81
N ASN A 109 16.11 -9.30 2.39
CA ASN A 109 15.86 -8.55 1.17
C ASN A 109 15.90 -9.48 -0.05
N VAL A 110 14.90 -9.36 -0.91
CA VAL A 110 14.87 -10.03 -2.22
C VAL A 110 15.14 -8.99 -3.30
N ALA A 111 16.12 -9.27 -4.17
CA ALA A 111 16.42 -8.48 -5.37
C ALA A 111 15.35 -8.66 -6.47
N ALA A 112 14.09 -8.43 -6.11
CA ALA A 112 12.94 -8.41 -6.99
C ALA A 112 12.57 -6.97 -7.36
N ASP A 113 11.92 -6.81 -8.51
CA ASP A 113 11.44 -5.53 -9.01
C ASP A 113 10.00 -5.64 -9.51
N ALA A 114 9.44 -4.53 -9.99
CA ALA A 114 8.05 -4.47 -10.49
C ALA A 114 7.78 -5.38 -11.71
N SER A 115 8.79 -5.94 -12.37
CA SER A 115 8.63 -6.88 -13.49
C SER A 115 8.37 -8.32 -13.06
N TRP A 116 8.49 -8.62 -11.75
CA TRP A 116 8.28 -9.97 -11.25
C TRP A 116 6.81 -10.38 -11.32
N ASN A 117 6.54 -11.44 -12.08
CA ASN A 117 5.21 -12.05 -12.17
C ASN A 117 5.01 -13.16 -11.14
N PHE A 118 3.78 -13.69 -11.07
CA PHE A 118 3.42 -14.78 -10.16
C PHE A 118 4.36 -15.99 -10.24
N SER A 119 4.79 -16.39 -11.44
CA SER A 119 5.66 -17.56 -11.59
C SER A 119 7.04 -17.36 -10.95
N LYS A 120 7.64 -16.16 -11.06
CA LYS A 120 8.92 -15.85 -10.40
C LYS A 120 8.77 -15.86 -8.88
N TRP A 121 7.71 -15.23 -8.36
CA TRP A 121 7.41 -15.24 -6.92
C TRP A 121 7.18 -16.65 -6.40
N LYS A 122 6.36 -17.44 -7.09
CA LYS A 122 6.06 -18.81 -6.71
C LYS A 122 7.33 -19.66 -6.67
N ALA A 123 8.17 -19.59 -7.70
CA ALA A 123 9.41 -20.36 -7.76
C ALA A 123 10.34 -20.04 -6.57
N LEU A 124 10.51 -18.76 -6.24
CA LEU A 124 11.29 -18.34 -5.07
C LEU A 124 10.70 -18.88 -3.77
N ILE A 125 9.40 -18.68 -3.54
CA ILE A 125 8.74 -19.12 -2.31
C ILE A 125 8.77 -20.65 -2.17
N ASP A 126 8.45 -21.39 -3.24
CA ASP A 126 8.49 -22.86 -3.26
C ASP A 126 9.89 -23.38 -2.86
N SER A 127 10.96 -22.76 -3.36
CA SER A 127 12.33 -23.15 -3.03
C SER A 127 12.63 -23.00 -1.52
N LEU A 128 12.09 -21.95 -0.89
CA LEU A 128 12.28 -21.69 0.55
C LEU A 128 11.44 -22.60 1.44
N LEU A 129 10.31 -23.09 0.94
CA LEU A 129 9.49 -24.09 1.62
C LEU A 129 10.15 -25.48 1.55
N ASN A 130 10.70 -25.85 0.39
CA ASN A 130 11.36 -27.14 0.19
C ASN A 130 12.76 -27.22 0.84
N GLY A 131 13.41 -26.08 1.10
CA GLY A 131 14.69 -26.02 1.81
C GLY A 131 14.63 -26.48 3.28
N ARG A 132 13.44 -26.57 3.88
CA ARG A 132 13.26 -27.00 5.29
C ARG A 132 13.41 -28.52 5.50
N THR A 133 13.25 -29.35 4.47
CA THR A 133 13.34 -30.81 4.60
C THR A 133 14.77 -31.36 4.71
N LEU A 134 15.81 -30.53 4.62
CA LEU A 134 17.21 -30.98 4.73
C LEU A 134 17.76 -30.95 6.17
N TYR A 135 17.03 -30.39 7.14
CA TYR A 135 17.45 -30.29 8.54
C TYR A 135 16.67 -31.18 9.51
N SER A 136 15.74 -32.00 9.01
CA SER A 136 14.97 -32.96 9.83
C SER A 136 15.70 -34.30 10.07
N ASN A 137 16.99 -34.40 9.71
CA ASN A 137 17.81 -35.61 9.85
C ASN A 137 19.08 -35.39 10.71
N ILE A 138 19.05 -34.46 11.67
CA ILE A 138 20.08 -34.33 12.72
C ILE A 138 19.40 -34.38 14.09
#